data_AF-A0A0J1ILT1-F1
#
_entry.id   AF-A0A0J1ILT1-F1
#
_cell.length_a   1.000
_cell.length_b   1.000
_cell.length_c   1.000
_cell.angle_alpha   90.00
_cell.angle_beta   90.00
_cell.angle_gamma   90.00
#
_symmetry.space_group_name_H-M   'P 1'
#
loop_
_entity.id
_entity.type
_entity.pdbx_description
1 polymer ?
#
loop_
_entity_poly.entity_id
_entity_poly.type
_entity_poly.pdbx_seq_one_letter_code
_entity_poly.pdbx_strand_id
1 'polypeptide(L)' 'MSIFTELIIRGVLVIALNDSIILYVVKKRSSPITIPLILEITIVTSVALVINIWYCLKKNGII' A
#
# COMPACT_ATOMS: atom_id res chain seq x y z
N MET A 1 15.62 3.15 14.36
CA MET A 1 14.17 3.09 14.65
C MET A 1 13.84 1.63 14.94
N SER A 2 12.94 1.35 15.89
CA SER A 2 12.48 -0.04 16.10
C SER A 2 11.88 -0.58 14.81
N ILE A 3 12.06 -1.88 14.56
CA ILE A 3 11.51 -2.60 13.38
C ILE A 3 10.01 -2.31 13.25
N PHE A 4 9.29 -2.27 14.37
CA PHE A 4 7.87 -1.91 14.42
C PHE A 4 7.61 -0.50 13.91
N THR A 5 8.41 0.49 14.32
CA THR A 5 8.23 1.88 13.90
C THR A 5 8.53 2.06 12.42
N GLU A 6 9.56 1.40 11.90
CA GLU A 6 9.89 1.42 10.46
C GLU A 6 8.79 0.75 9.62
N LEU A 7 8.25 -0.39 10.07
CA LEU A 7 7.12 -1.07 9.43
C LEU A 7 5.86 -0.19 9.39
N ILE A 8 5.50 0.42 10.52
CA ILE A 8 4.29 1.25 10.63
C ILE A 8 4.41 2.47 9.73
N ILE A 9 5.53 3.21 9.81
CA ILE A 9 5.73 4.41 8.99
C ILE A 9 5.66 4.06 7.51
N ARG A 10 6.38 3.02 7.08
CA ARG A 10 6.41 2.60 5.68
C ARG A 10 5.08 2.01 5.21
N GLY A 11 4.36 1.28 6.05
CA GLY A 11 3.03 0.76 5.76
C GLY A 11 2.01 1.87 5.56
N VAL A 12 1.98 2.85 6.48
CA VAL A 12 1.13 4.03 6.37
C VAL A 12 1.45 4.82 5.09
N LEU A 13 2.73 4.96 4.74
CA LEU A 13 3.15 5.66 3.52
C LEU A 13 2.65 4.96 2.25
N VAL A 14 2.75 3.63 2.18
CA VAL A 14 2.24 2.84 1.04
C VAL A 14 0.73 2.97 0.89
N ILE A 15 0.00 2.85 2.00
CA ILE A 15 -1.46 2.99 1.99
C ILE A 15 -1.83 4.39 1.53
N ALA A 16 -1.26 5.43 2.14
CA ALA A 16 -1.57 6.82 1.81
C ALA A 16 -1.27 7.15 0.33
N LEU A 17 -0.16 6.67 -0.23
CA LEU A 17 0.17 6.86 -1.64
C LEU A 17 -0.82 6.16 -2.57
N ASN A 18 -1.15 4.90 -2.30
CA ASN A 18 -2.12 4.16 -3.10
C ASN A 18 -3.49 4.85 -3.05
N ASP A 19 -3.98 5.19 -1.85
CA ASP A 19 -5.28 5.84 -1.67
C ASP A 19 -5.34 7.20 -2.38
N SER A 20 -4.25 7.97 -2.33
CA SER A 20 -4.11 9.24 -3.06
C SER A 20 -4.24 9.06 -4.58
N ILE A 21 -3.57 8.04 -5.13
CA ILE A 21 -3.63 7.72 -6.57
C ILE A 21 -5.04 7.30 -6.97
N ILE A 22 -5.68 6.47 -6.14
CA ILE A 22 -7.03 5.97 -6.37
C ILE A 22 -8.03 7.11 -6.37
N LEU A 23 -8.00 7.95 -5.33
CA LEU A 23 -8.87 9.11 -5.22
C LEU A 23 -8.64 10.07 -6.39
N TYR A 24 -7.39 10.26 -6.84
CA TYR A 24 -7.09 11.05 -8.02
C TYR A 24 -7.71 10.46 -9.29
N VAL A 25 -7.56 9.16 -9.54
CA VAL A 25 -8.11 8.48 -10.71
C VAL A 25 -9.65 8.51 -10.69
N VAL A 26 -10.27 8.22 -9.55
CA VAL A 26 -11.73 8.28 -9.37
C VAL A 26 -12.24 9.69 -9.64
N LYS A 27 -11.62 10.71 -9.05
CA LYS A 27 -11.99 12.11 -9.25
C LYS A 27 -11.81 12.55 -10.70
N LYS A 28 -10.72 12.15 -11.36
CA LYS A 28 -10.39 12.58 -12.72
C LYS A 28 -11.24 11.89 -13.79
N ARG A 29 -11.56 10.62 -13.61
CA ARG A 29 -12.37 9.87 -14.58
C ARG A 29 -13.87 9.96 -14.33
N SER A 30 -14.31 10.60 -13.23
CA SER A 30 -15.69 10.54 -12.72
C SER A 30 -16.24 9.11 -12.73
N SER A 31 -15.35 8.12 -12.56
CA SER A 31 -15.71 6.73 -12.71
C SER A 31 -16.40 6.27 -11.44
N PRO A 32 -17.57 5.60 -11.55
CA PRO A 32 -18.21 5.01 -10.39
C PRO A 32 -17.27 3.97 -9.78
N ILE A 33 -17.15 3.99 -8.45
CA ILE A 33 -16.38 3.00 -7.71
C ILE A 33 -17.09 1.66 -7.90
N THR A 34 -16.57 0.85 -8.81
CA THR A 34 -17.10 -0.47 -9.15
C THR A 34 -16.29 -1.54 -8.43
N ILE A 35 -16.95 -2.65 -8.11
CA ILE A 35 -16.36 -3.83 -7.43
C ILE A 35 -15.01 -4.26 -8.07
N PRO A 36 -14.88 -4.39 -9.41
CA PRO A 36 -13.59 -4.73 -10.02
C PRO A 36 -12.47 -3.74 -9.70
N LEU A 37 -12.76 -2.44 -9.67
CA LEU A 37 -11.77 -1.41 -9.33
C LEU A 37 -11.26 -1.58 -7.89
N ILE A 38 -12.19 -1.83 -6.95
CA ILE A 38 -11.85 -2.09 -5.53
C ILE A 38 -10.97 -3.34 -5.41
N LEU A 39 -11.26 -4.37 -6.19
CA LEU A 39 -10.50 -5.62 -6.18
C LEU A 39 -9.06 -5.39 -6.65
N GLU A 40 -8.86 -4.69 -7.78
CA GLU A 40 -7.52 -4.34 -8.28
C GLU A 40 -6.73 -3.52 -7.27
N ILE A 41 -7.38 -2.52 -6.67
CA ILE A 41 -6.80 -1.67 -5.62
C ILE A 41 -6.33 -2.50 -4.42
N THR A 42 -7.17 -3.42 -3.98
CA THR A 42 -6.88 -4.27 -2.82
C THR A 42 -5.68 -5.18 -3.12
N ILE A 43 -5.62 -5.75 -4.32
CA ILE A 43 -4.50 -6.60 -4.76
C ILE A 43 -3.20 -5.78 -4.81
N VAL A 44 -3.21 -4.62 -5.47
CA VAL A 44 -2.03 -3.75 -5.59
C VAL A 44 -1.52 -3.33 -4.22
N THR A 45 -2.42 -2.95 -3.32
CA THR A 45 -2.07 -2.52 -1.95
C THR A 45 -1.53 -3.67 -1.11
N SER A 46 -2.13 -4.86 -1.23
CA SER A 46 -1.68 -6.07 -0.52
C SER A 46 -0.26 -6.47 -0.95
N VAL A 47 0.01 -6.48 -2.26
CA VAL A 47 1.34 -6.80 -2.79
C VAL A 47 2.39 -5.80 -2.31
N ALA A 48 2.08 -4.50 -2.38
CA ALA A 48 3.00 -3.45 -1.91
C ALA A 48 3.31 -3.59 -0.41
N LEU A 49 2.32 -3.91 0.41
CA LEU A 49 2.49 -4.19 1.84
C LEU A 49 3.42 -5.39 2.09
N VAL A 50 3.18 -6.51 1.42
CA VAL A 50 3.99 -7.72 1.56
C VAL A 50 5.46 -7.46 1.20
N ILE A 51 5.71 -6.76 0.09
CA ILE A 51 7.07 -6.38 -0.33
C ILE A 51 7.75 -5.51 0.74
N ASN A 52 7.01 -4.56 1.33
CA ASN A 52 7.55 -3.65 2.33
C ASN A 52 7.89 -4.37 3.64
N ILE A 53 7.02 -5.28 4.08
CA ILE A 53 7.24 -6.16 5.24
C ILE A 53 8.46 -7.05 4.98
N TRP A 54 8.53 -7.70 3.82
CA TRP A 54 9.64 -8.56 3.44
C TRP A 54 10.97 -7.80 3.43
N TYR A 55 10.99 -6.60 2.83
CA TYR A 55 12.18 -5.76 2.80
C TYR A 55 12.63 -5.38 4.21
N CYS A 56 11.69 -5.01 5.08
CA CYS A 56 12.00 -4.63 6.46
C CYS A 56 12.52 -5.81 7.28
N LEU A 57 11.98 -7.02 7.08
CA LEU A 57 12.46 -8.25 7.73
C LEU A 57 13.87 -8.61 7.26
N LYS A 58 14.13 -8.56 5.94
CA LYS A 58 15.44 -8.85 5.35
C LYS A 58 16.51 -7.85 5.80
N LYS A 59 16.18 -6.56 5.78
CA LYS A 59 17.09 -5.48 6.20
C LYS A 59 17.51 -5.60 7.67
N ASN A 60 16.63 -6.12 8.52
CA ASN A 60 16.90 -6.33 9.94
C ASN A 60 17.45 -7.74 10.26
N GLY A 61 17.76 -8.56 9.24
CA GLY A 61 18.40 -9.87 9.43
C GLY A 61 17.50 -10.94 10.07
N ILE A 62 16.17 -10.76 10.01
CA ILE A 62 15.21 -11.77 10.53
C ILE A 62 15.00 -12.89 9.50
N ILE A 63 15.09 -12.56 8.20
CA ILE A 63 14.92 -13.47 7.05
C ILE A 63 16.08 -13.24 6.07
#